data_AF-A0A1F4HDP9-F1
#
_entry.id   AF-A0A1F4HDP9-F1
#
_cell.length_a   1.000
_cell.length_b   1.000
_cell.length_c   1.000
_cell.angle_alpha   90.00
_cell.angle_beta   90.00
_cell.angle_gamma   90.00
#
_symmetry.space_group_name_H-M   'P 1'
#
loop_
_entity.id
_entity.type
_entity.pdbx_description
1 polymer ?
#
loop_
_entity_poly.entity_id
_entity_poly.type
_entity_poly.pdbx_seq_one_letter_code
_entity_poly.pdbx_strand_id
1 'polypeptide(L)'
;MWIDTAWKARRLRPAAALALPLIFASPLAMAQQDGWGVAVPNDAAVAAAAPDTTETPAALPAGDEPRTPADEAPAAAEPVAAGSATAELAHAQPAEVSERTTRFRTAALMAASIGGTLAYGWAKWWQDGFGGGFKTANEGWFGQDTRYGGADKLGHAMFAYTGARVLTQAFEWAGNDPTTALKLGLWTSVGTLMGVELIDGFSRKWRFSKEDAVANLAGGALAYLLERNPELDALIDLRLQYSPSGGRQFDPFGDYSNQRYLLVLKASGVPAFKQHPLFKYLEINLGYGARNFDTDSRALTTPTRHAYFGISLNLSELLRNTVYKGNASPTRTQRVTETFFEFMQIPAATMQSDHVIR
;
A
#
# COMPACT_ATOMS: atom_id res chain seq x y z
N MET A 1 -59.80 25.70 -22.45
CA MET A 1 -59.56 24.27 -22.76
C MET A 1 -58.09 24.16 -23.17
N TRP A 2 -57.32 23.26 -22.55
CA TRP A 2 -55.86 23.01 -22.69
C TRP A 2 -54.97 24.06 -21.96
N ILE A 3 -54.70 23.89 -20.66
CA ILE A 3 -53.57 23.16 -20.00
C ILE A 3 -52.20 23.70 -20.45
N ASP A 4 -51.58 24.52 -19.61
CA ASP A 4 -50.13 24.72 -19.62
C ASP A 4 -49.65 24.95 -18.17
N THR A 5 -49.07 23.89 -17.59
CA THR A 5 -48.57 23.87 -16.21
C THR A 5 -47.08 24.15 -16.23
N ALA A 6 -46.72 25.40 -15.92
CA ALA A 6 -45.33 25.83 -15.79
C ALA A 6 -44.63 25.16 -14.59
N TRP A 7 -43.63 24.36 -14.91
CA TRP A 7 -42.70 23.69 -14.00
C TRP A 7 -41.93 24.68 -13.12
N LYS A 8 -42.09 24.60 -11.80
CA LYS A 8 -41.21 25.27 -10.81
C LYS A 8 -39.90 24.47 -10.70
N ALA A 9 -38.84 24.97 -11.32
CA ALA A 9 -37.48 24.48 -11.12
C ALA A 9 -37.01 24.77 -9.68
N ARG A 10 -37.08 23.77 -8.80
CA ARG A 10 -36.39 23.79 -7.50
C ARG A 10 -34.92 23.48 -7.77
N ARG A 11 -34.05 24.48 -7.63
CA ARG A 11 -32.60 24.29 -7.65
C ARG A 11 -32.20 23.37 -6.48
N LEU A 12 -32.01 22.08 -6.77
CA LEU A 12 -31.30 21.17 -5.90
C LEU A 12 -29.82 21.56 -5.95
N ARG A 13 -29.28 21.97 -4.81
CA ARG A 13 -27.83 22.08 -4.61
C ARG A 13 -27.22 20.69 -4.83
N PRO A 14 -26.16 20.53 -5.64
CA PRO A 14 -25.50 19.24 -5.74
C PRO A 14 -24.90 18.91 -4.38
N ALA A 15 -25.34 17.80 -3.79
CA ALA A 15 -24.63 17.17 -2.70
C ALA A 15 -23.20 16.87 -3.18
N ALA A 16 -22.21 17.25 -2.38
CA ALA A 16 -20.81 16.98 -2.66
C ALA A 16 -20.63 15.48 -2.91
N ALA A 17 -20.30 15.12 -4.15
CA ALA A 17 -19.93 13.77 -4.52
C ALA A 17 -18.67 13.39 -3.74
N LEU A 18 -18.78 12.38 -2.88
CA LEU A 18 -17.63 11.74 -2.25
C LEU A 18 -16.72 11.17 -3.35
N ALA A 19 -15.58 11.81 -3.56
CA ALA A 19 -14.48 11.22 -4.31
C ALA A 19 -13.92 10.03 -3.51
N LEU A 20 -14.30 8.81 -3.91
CA LEU A 20 -13.47 7.64 -3.63
C LEU A 20 -12.16 7.85 -4.41
N PRO A 21 -10.98 7.77 -3.79
CA PRO A 21 -9.78 7.60 -4.57
C PRO A 21 -9.90 6.24 -5.24
N LEU A 22 -10.00 6.25 -6.57
CA LEU A 22 -9.58 5.13 -7.40
C LEU A 22 -8.12 4.88 -7.04
N ILE A 23 -7.86 3.89 -6.17
CA ILE A 23 -6.52 3.60 -5.67
C ILE A 23 -5.55 3.16 -6.80
N PHE A 24 -6.04 2.97 -8.03
CA PHE A 24 -5.17 2.67 -9.18
C PHE A 24 -5.44 3.48 -10.46
N ALA A 25 -6.13 4.62 -10.36
CA ALA A 25 -6.27 5.52 -11.53
C ALA A 25 -6.15 6.99 -11.13
N SER A 26 -4.93 7.45 -10.86
CA SER A 26 -4.44 8.81 -11.20
C SER A 26 -2.96 8.95 -10.85
N PRO A 27 -2.07 9.22 -11.83
CA PRO A 27 -0.74 9.72 -11.55
C PRO A 27 -0.87 11.21 -11.25
N LEU A 28 -0.82 11.61 -9.97
CA LEU A 28 -0.72 13.03 -9.65
C LEU A 28 0.76 13.45 -9.67
N ALA A 29 1.09 14.16 -10.75
CA ALA A 29 2.07 15.22 -10.89
C ALA A 29 2.93 15.53 -9.65
N MET A 30 4.20 15.14 -9.67
CA MET A 30 5.25 15.96 -9.11
C MET A 30 6.01 16.60 -10.25
N ALA A 31 5.99 17.93 -10.23
CA ALA A 31 6.64 18.80 -11.17
C ALA A 31 8.16 18.56 -11.17
N GLN A 32 8.66 18.51 -12.40
CA GLN A 32 10.03 18.71 -12.80
C GLN A 32 10.65 19.94 -12.10
N GLN A 33 11.66 19.71 -11.28
CA GLN A 33 12.72 20.69 -11.03
C GLN A 33 14.06 20.00 -11.23
N ASP A 34 14.76 20.49 -12.25
CA ASP A 34 16.07 20.07 -12.68
C ASP A 34 17.14 20.41 -11.64
N GLY A 35 18.17 19.55 -11.58
CA GLY A 35 19.53 19.96 -11.23
C GLY A 35 19.98 19.76 -9.79
N TRP A 36 20.58 18.60 -9.51
CA TRP A 36 21.67 18.51 -8.53
C TRP A 36 22.80 17.68 -9.13
N GLY A 37 23.68 18.38 -9.86
CA GLY A 37 25.03 17.91 -10.15
C GLY A 37 25.83 17.93 -8.85
N VAL A 38 26.48 16.81 -8.55
CA VAL A 38 27.41 16.67 -7.44
C VAL A 38 28.69 17.43 -7.77
N ALA A 39 28.88 18.57 -7.11
CA ALA A 39 30.18 19.25 -7.04
C ALA A 39 30.82 18.91 -5.69
N VAL A 40 31.94 18.20 -5.75
CA VAL A 40 32.87 17.99 -4.63
C VAL A 40 33.66 19.28 -4.39
N PRO A 41 33.88 19.69 -3.14
CA PRO A 41 35.16 20.32 -2.82
C PRO A 41 35.87 19.67 -1.62
N ASN A 42 37.18 19.57 -1.80
CA ASN A 42 38.22 19.15 -0.87
C ASN A 42 38.39 20.10 0.34
N ASP A 43 38.99 19.53 1.38
CA ASP A 43 39.40 20.11 2.65
C ASP A 43 40.27 21.38 2.57
N ALA A 44 40.04 22.30 3.51
CA ALA A 44 41.09 23.06 4.20
C ALA A 44 40.59 23.56 5.57
N ALA A 45 41.35 23.23 6.61
CA ALA A 45 41.16 23.56 8.02
C ALA A 45 41.32 25.06 8.33
N VAL A 46 40.77 25.54 9.47
CA VAL A 46 41.52 26.26 10.55
C VAL A 46 40.64 26.42 11.81
N ALA A 47 41.16 25.84 12.90
CA ALA A 47 41.22 26.22 14.33
C ALA A 47 40.02 26.74 15.16
N ALA A 48 39.98 26.14 16.36
CA ALA A 48 39.19 26.40 17.55
C ALA A 48 39.55 27.70 18.31
N ALA A 49 38.59 28.19 19.10
CA ALA A 49 38.81 28.76 20.43
C ALA A 49 37.49 28.77 21.24
N ALA A 50 37.52 28.17 22.44
CA ALA A 50 36.52 28.36 23.50
C ALA A 50 36.85 29.63 24.32
N PRO A 51 35.95 30.10 25.20
CA PRO A 51 36.09 29.72 26.60
C PRO A 51 34.80 29.44 27.39
N ASP A 52 35.05 28.70 28.47
CA ASP A 52 34.34 28.35 29.72
C ASP A 52 33.87 29.63 30.50
N THR A 53 32.87 29.69 31.41
CA THR A 53 32.65 28.93 32.65
C THR A 53 31.29 29.24 33.31
N THR A 54 30.74 28.21 33.97
CA THR A 54 30.06 28.18 35.31
C THR A 54 28.82 29.04 35.61
N GLU A 55 27.72 28.37 35.97
CA GLU A 55 26.99 28.62 37.24
C GLU A 55 26.01 27.47 37.61
N THR A 56 25.97 27.15 38.90
CA THR A 56 25.33 26.00 39.57
C THR A 56 23.92 26.38 40.10
N PRO A 57 22.93 25.47 40.24
CA PRO A 57 21.61 25.81 40.74
C PRO A 57 21.51 25.77 42.27
N ALA A 58 20.91 26.81 42.87
CA ALA A 58 20.66 26.92 44.31
C ALA A 58 19.30 26.35 44.74
N ALA A 59 19.29 25.77 45.94
CA ALA A 59 18.23 25.00 46.57
C ALA A 59 17.20 25.84 47.36
N LEU A 60 16.06 25.19 47.63
CA LEU A 60 14.93 25.59 48.48
C LEU A 60 15.34 25.89 49.93
N PRO A 61 14.59 26.73 50.67
CA PRO A 61 14.51 26.64 52.12
C PRO A 61 13.17 26.05 52.59
N ALA A 62 13.26 25.30 53.69
CA ALA A 62 12.16 24.75 54.48
C ALA A 62 11.96 25.59 55.76
N GLY A 63 10.74 25.53 56.31
CA GLY A 63 10.44 25.78 57.73
C GLY A 63 9.71 27.09 58.06
N ASP A 64 8.41 27.00 58.37
CA ASP A 64 7.91 27.26 59.74
C ASP A 64 6.37 27.15 59.81
N GLU A 65 5.90 26.23 60.64
CA GLU A 65 4.59 26.18 61.33
C GLU A 65 4.91 26.18 62.84
N PRO A 66 4.01 26.50 63.80
CA PRO A 66 2.54 26.65 63.69
C PRO A 66 1.94 27.84 64.50
N ARG A 67 0.63 28.10 64.36
CA ARG A 67 -0.35 28.31 65.47
C ARG A 67 -1.75 28.66 64.96
N THR A 68 -2.73 27.87 65.39
CA THR A 68 -4.18 28.09 65.36
C THR A 68 -4.63 29.26 66.24
N PRO A 69 -5.80 29.86 65.96
CA PRO A 69 -6.95 29.62 66.85
C PRO A 69 -8.29 29.34 66.16
N ALA A 70 -9.03 28.46 66.84
CA ALA A 70 -10.47 28.18 66.93
C ALA A 70 -11.52 28.95 66.11
N ASP A 71 -12.50 28.15 65.68
CA ASP A 71 -13.95 28.39 65.59
C ASP A 71 -14.46 29.59 64.76
N GLU A 72 -14.91 29.29 63.54
CA GLU A 72 -16.22 29.75 63.04
C GLU A 72 -16.67 28.87 61.86
N ALA A 73 -17.75 28.13 62.06
CA ALA A 73 -18.43 27.35 61.01
C ALA A 73 -19.35 28.25 60.18
N PRO A 74 -19.51 27.98 58.87
CA PRO A 74 -20.76 28.28 58.20
C PRO A 74 -21.41 27.04 57.60
N ALA A 75 -22.68 26.90 57.99
CA ALA A 75 -23.84 26.30 57.33
C ALA A 75 -23.63 25.39 56.10
N ALA A 76 -24.17 24.18 56.23
CA ALA A 76 -24.37 23.19 55.19
C ALA A 76 -25.12 23.75 53.97
N ALA A 77 -24.54 23.56 52.78
CA ALA A 77 -25.23 23.63 51.50
C ALA A 77 -25.63 22.21 51.06
N GLU A 78 -26.91 22.03 50.72
CA GLU A 78 -27.48 20.77 50.27
C GLU A 78 -26.82 20.24 48.97
N PRO A 79 -26.69 18.92 48.78
CA PRO A 79 -26.21 18.38 47.51
C PRO A 79 -27.34 18.44 46.49
N VAL A 80 -27.20 19.32 45.48
CA VAL A 80 -28.04 19.28 44.29
C VAL A 80 -27.78 17.98 43.56
N ALA A 81 -28.81 17.13 43.47
CA ALA A 81 -28.80 15.91 42.69
C ALA A 81 -28.57 16.23 41.21
N ALA A 82 -27.33 16.11 40.75
CA ALA A 82 -26.99 16.00 39.34
C ALA A 82 -27.39 14.60 38.83
N GLY A 83 -28.69 14.37 38.75
CA GLY A 83 -29.28 13.21 38.12
C GLY A 83 -29.12 13.28 36.60
N SER A 84 -28.59 12.19 36.05
CA SER A 84 -28.87 11.70 34.69
C SER A 84 -28.54 12.62 33.50
N ALA A 85 -27.28 13.02 33.35
CA ALA A 85 -26.75 13.48 32.05
C ALA A 85 -25.46 12.76 31.62
N THR A 86 -25.07 11.68 32.31
CA THR A 86 -23.84 10.91 32.03
C THR A 86 -24.11 9.50 31.51
N ALA A 87 -25.38 9.10 31.35
CA ALA A 87 -25.76 7.78 30.88
C ALA A 87 -26.05 7.68 29.36
N GLU A 88 -25.97 8.78 28.61
CA GLU A 88 -26.27 8.82 27.17
C GLU A 88 -25.06 9.25 26.32
N LEU A 89 -23.87 8.84 26.75
CA LEU A 89 -22.73 8.60 25.86
C LEU A 89 -22.48 7.09 25.79
N ALA A 90 -23.56 6.33 25.64
CA ALA A 90 -23.47 4.97 25.18
C ALA A 90 -22.71 5.01 23.85
N HIS A 91 -21.67 4.19 23.75
CA HIS A 91 -20.93 3.96 22.52
C HIS A 91 -21.92 3.78 21.37
N ALA A 92 -22.07 4.81 20.52
CA ALA A 92 -22.76 4.66 19.26
C ALA A 92 -21.95 3.62 18.48
N GLN A 93 -22.39 2.36 18.55
CA GLN A 93 -21.85 1.33 17.69
C GLN A 93 -21.98 1.87 16.26
N PRO A 94 -20.91 1.81 15.45
CA PRO A 94 -20.98 2.31 14.09
C PRO A 94 -22.20 1.69 13.42
N ALA A 95 -23.11 2.54 12.93
CA ALA A 95 -24.38 2.09 12.37
C ALA A 95 -24.11 1.00 11.34
N GLU A 96 -24.70 -0.19 11.54
CA GLU A 96 -24.54 -1.30 10.60
C GLU A 96 -24.96 -0.82 9.20
N VAL A 97 -24.08 -1.04 8.22
CA VAL A 97 -24.33 -0.65 6.84
C VAL A 97 -25.49 -1.51 6.32
N SER A 98 -26.53 -0.87 5.80
CA SER A 98 -27.70 -1.61 5.29
C SER A 98 -27.29 -2.62 4.22
N GLU A 99 -27.93 -3.79 4.20
CA GLU A 99 -27.63 -4.84 3.22
C GLU A 99 -27.71 -4.35 1.76
N ARG A 100 -28.67 -3.47 1.46
CA ARG A 100 -28.80 -2.84 0.14
C ARG A 100 -27.55 -2.03 -0.21
N THR A 101 -27.03 -1.25 0.74
CA THR A 101 -25.80 -0.46 0.57
C THR A 101 -24.60 -1.38 0.40
N THR A 102 -24.47 -2.43 1.20
CA THR A 102 -23.38 -3.41 1.09
C THR A 102 -23.37 -4.08 -0.27
N ARG A 103 -24.51 -4.59 -0.74
CA ARG A 103 -24.64 -5.21 -2.07
C ARG A 103 -24.29 -4.24 -3.20
N PHE A 104 -24.78 -3.00 -3.13
CA PHE A 104 -24.48 -1.97 -4.13
C PHE A 104 -22.98 -1.64 -4.17
N ARG A 105 -22.35 -1.35 -3.03
CA ARG A 105 -20.92 -1.04 -2.94
C ARG A 105 -20.06 -2.21 -3.43
N THR A 106 -20.42 -3.41 -3.04
CA THR A 106 -19.75 -4.65 -3.46
C THR A 106 -19.81 -4.83 -4.98
N ALA A 107 -20.99 -4.70 -5.58
CA ALA A 107 -21.14 -4.77 -7.03
C ALA A 107 -20.36 -3.64 -7.74
N ALA A 108 -20.38 -2.43 -7.21
CA ALA A 108 -19.65 -1.30 -7.77
C ALA A 108 -18.12 -1.51 -7.72
N LEU A 109 -17.59 -2.06 -6.62
CA LEU A 109 -16.17 -2.36 -6.48
C LEU A 109 -15.73 -3.47 -7.46
N MET A 110 -16.50 -4.54 -7.59
CA MET A 110 -16.24 -5.59 -8.58
C MET A 110 -16.25 -5.03 -10.01
N ALA A 111 -17.29 -4.26 -10.37
CA ALA A 111 -17.41 -3.65 -11.69
C ALA A 111 -16.26 -2.67 -11.97
N ALA A 112 -15.86 -1.86 -10.98
CA ALA A 112 -14.75 -0.93 -11.10
C ALA A 112 -13.41 -1.65 -11.28
N SER A 113 -13.17 -2.74 -10.54
CA SER A 113 -11.94 -3.54 -10.66
C SER A 113 -11.83 -4.24 -12.03
N ILE A 114 -12.88 -4.96 -12.43
CA ILE A 114 -12.92 -5.67 -13.72
C ILE A 114 -12.88 -4.66 -14.87
N GLY A 115 -13.78 -3.67 -14.84
CA GLY A 115 -13.89 -2.65 -15.89
C GLY A 115 -12.62 -1.81 -16.01
N GLY A 116 -11.99 -1.45 -14.90
CA GLY A 116 -10.71 -0.73 -14.88
C GLY A 116 -9.58 -1.53 -15.52
N THR A 117 -9.50 -2.83 -15.21
CA THR A 117 -8.49 -3.73 -15.81
C THR A 117 -8.72 -3.90 -17.30
N LEU A 118 -9.96 -4.10 -17.73
CA LEU A 118 -10.30 -4.19 -19.15
C LEU A 118 -10.01 -2.89 -19.91
N ALA A 119 -10.33 -1.74 -19.32
CA ALA A 119 -10.04 -0.43 -19.90
C ALA A 119 -8.53 -0.20 -20.04
N TYR A 120 -7.74 -0.57 -19.02
CA TYR A 120 -6.28 -0.51 -19.08
C TYR A 120 -5.73 -1.48 -20.14
N GLY A 121 -6.19 -2.72 -20.16
CA GLY A 121 -5.81 -3.73 -21.15
C GLY A 121 -6.12 -3.29 -22.58
N TRP A 122 -7.29 -2.68 -22.81
CA TRP A 122 -7.62 -2.07 -24.10
C TRP A 122 -6.65 -0.94 -24.47
N ALA A 123 -6.34 -0.07 -23.51
CA ALA A 123 -5.47 1.08 -23.71
C ALA A 123 -3.98 0.72 -23.84
N LYS A 124 -3.54 -0.49 -23.43
CA LYS A 124 -2.11 -0.83 -23.36
C LYS A 124 -1.72 -2.15 -24.02
N TRP A 125 -2.54 -3.18 -23.90
CA TRP A 125 -2.19 -4.55 -24.32
C TRP A 125 -2.86 -4.96 -25.63
N TRP A 126 -4.14 -4.61 -25.83
CA TRP A 126 -4.95 -5.12 -26.96
C TRP A 126 -5.13 -4.13 -28.11
N GLN A 127 -4.23 -3.15 -28.25
CA GLN A 127 -4.30 -2.15 -29.33
C GLN A 127 -4.18 -2.77 -30.73
N ASP A 128 -3.44 -3.88 -30.87
CA ASP A 128 -3.34 -4.63 -32.12
C ASP A 128 -4.65 -5.36 -32.50
N GLY A 129 -5.64 -5.34 -31.60
CA GLY A 129 -6.94 -5.95 -31.77
C GLY A 129 -6.95 -7.47 -31.58
N PHE A 130 -8.07 -8.06 -31.96
CA PHE A 130 -8.37 -9.48 -31.78
C PHE A 130 -8.37 -10.22 -33.12
N GLY A 131 -7.96 -11.49 -33.07
CA GLY A 131 -7.91 -12.38 -34.24
C GLY A 131 -8.97 -13.47 -34.19
N GLY A 132 -8.90 -14.41 -35.14
CA GLY A 132 -9.61 -15.68 -35.03
C GLY A 132 -9.07 -16.55 -33.89
N GLY A 133 -9.50 -17.82 -33.84
CA GLY A 133 -9.33 -18.86 -32.80
C GLY A 133 -8.31 -18.70 -31.66
N PHE A 134 -8.65 -19.30 -30.51
CA PHE A 134 -7.87 -19.26 -29.28
C PHE A 134 -6.44 -19.81 -29.44
N LYS A 135 -5.45 -19.05 -28.97
CA LYS A 135 -4.02 -19.37 -29.05
C LYS A 135 -3.41 -19.47 -27.67
N THR A 136 -2.53 -20.45 -27.51
CA THR A 136 -1.74 -20.65 -26.30
C THR A 136 -0.26 -20.47 -26.61
N ALA A 137 0.50 -20.10 -25.58
CA ALA A 137 1.96 -20.09 -25.63
C ALA A 137 2.51 -20.82 -24.39
N ASN A 138 3.64 -21.49 -24.57
CA ASN A 138 4.51 -21.87 -23.45
C ASN A 138 5.61 -20.81 -23.39
N GLU A 139 5.56 -19.97 -22.38
CA GLU A 139 6.49 -18.84 -22.23
C GLU A 139 7.73 -19.20 -21.42
N GLY A 140 7.75 -20.40 -20.83
CA GLY A 140 8.74 -20.83 -19.85
C GLY A 140 8.57 -20.13 -18.50
N TRP A 141 9.51 -20.40 -17.61
CA TRP A 141 9.56 -19.86 -16.26
C TRP A 141 10.73 -18.86 -16.13
N PHE A 142 11.54 -19.00 -15.09
CA PHE A 142 12.70 -18.17 -14.80
C PHE A 142 13.92 -18.64 -15.62
N GLY A 143 13.92 -18.38 -16.92
CA GLY A 143 14.99 -18.79 -17.84
C GLY A 143 15.64 -17.61 -18.55
N GLN A 144 16.89 -17.79 -18.95
CA GLN A 144 17.63 -16.79 -19.72
C GLN A 144 17.05 -16.61 -21.13
N ASP A 145 16.50 -17.68 -21.71
CA ASP A 145 15.94 -17.70 -23.06
C ASP A 145 14.45 -17.35 -23.10
N THR A 146 13.82 -17.06 -21.96
CA THR A 146 12.40 -16.67 -21.93
C THR A 146 12.20 -15.21 -22.31
N ARG A 147 10.97 -14.82 -22.67
CA ARG A 147 10.68 -13.47 -23.18
C ARG A 147 10.95 -12.38 -22.15
N TYR A 148 10.62 -12.62 -20.89
CA TYR A 148 10.72 -11.64 -19.80
C TYR A 148 11.61 -12.10 -18.64
N GLY A 149 12.34 -13.20 -18.81
CA GLY A 149 13.20 -13.74 -17.77
C GLY A 149 12.40 -14.23 -16.56
N GLY A 150 11.09 -14.49 -16.70
CA GLY A 150 10.20 -14.83 -15.59
C GLY A 150 9.75 -13.65 -14.71
N ALA A 151 10.15 -12.40 -15.03
CA ALA A 151 9.67 -11.23 -14.30
C ALA A 151 8.17 -11.01 -14.49
N ASP A 152 7.65 -11.27 -15.68
CA ASP A 152 6.22 -11.32 -16.00
C ASP A 152 5.44 -12.23 -15.05
N LYS A 153 5.93 -13.45 -14.80
CA LYS A 153 5.30 -14.40 -13.88
C LYS A 153 5.21 -13.81 -12.46
N LEU A 154 6.26 -13.16 -11.98
CA LEU A 154 6.21 -12.48 -10.68
C LEU A 154 5.32 -11.24 -10.70
N GLY A 155 5.21 -10.54 -11.83
CA GLY A 155 4.22 -9.48 -12.03
C GLY A 155 2.80 -9.99 -11.84
N HIS A 156 2.44 -11.06 -12.55
CA HIS A 156 1.15 -11.73 -12.42
C HIS A 156 0.84 -12.14 -10.98
N ALA A 157 1.81 -12.78 -10.30
CA ALA A 157 1.67 -13.11 -8.89
C ALA A 157 1.50 -11.88 -8.00
N MET A 158 2.29 -10.82 -8.21
CA MET A 158 2.19 -9.57 -7.46
C MET A 158 0.84 -8.88 -7.62
N PHE A 159 0.32 -8.80 -8.84
CA PHE A 159 -0.97 -8.17 -9.10
C PHE A 159 -2.11 -8.95 -8.47
N ALA A 160 -2.08 -10.29 -8.57
CA ALA A 160 -3.08 -11.13 -7.91
C ALA A 160 -3.01 -10.99 -6.39
N TYR A 161 -1.79 -11.00 -5.83
CA TYR A 161 -1.54 -10.83 -4.41
C TYR A 161 -2.05 -9.47 -3.89
N THR A 162 -1.60 -8.39 -4.52
CA THR A 162 -1.94 -7.01 -4.13
C THR A 162 -3.43 -6.73 -4.33
N GLY A 163 -3.95 -7.15 -5.49
CA GLY A 163 -5.35 -6.96 -5.84
C GLY A 163 -6.28 -7.68 -4.87
N ALA A 164 -5.98 -8.92 -4.49
CA ALA A 164 -6.78 -9.68 -3.54
C ALA A 164 -6.86 -8.96 -2.19
N ARG A 165 -5.73 -8.54 -1.62
CA ARG A 165 -5.65 -7.90 -0.30
C ARG A 165 -6.31 -6.51 -0.27
N VAL A 166 -6.03 -5.67 -1.27
CA VAL A 166 -6.67 -4.34 -1.38
C VAL A 166 -8.17 -4.47 -1.56
N LEU A 167 -8.64 -5.41 -2.39
CA LEU A 167 -10.06 -5.64 -2.58
C LEU A 167 -10.72 -6.22 -1.33
N THR A 168 -10.05 -7.10 -0.57
CA THR A 168 -10.55 -7.57 0.72
C THR A 168 -10.84 -6.40 1.67
N GLN A 169 -9.89 -5.49 1.87
CA GLN A 169 -10.10 -4.28 2.68
C GLN A 169 -11.24 -3.40 2.14
N ALA A 170 -11.36 -3.28 0.81
CA ALA A 170 -12.44 -2.53 0.18
C ALA A 170 -13.82 -3.18 0.37
N PHE A 171 -13.91 -4.51 0.34
CA PHE A 171 -15.16 -5.24 0.58
C PHE A 171 -15.56 -5.25 2.06
N GLU A 172 -14.60 -5.23 2.98
CA GLU A 172 -14.89 -4.97 4.40
C GLU A 172 -15.46 -3.56 4.58
N TRP A 173 -14.84 -2.55 3.95
CA TRP A 173 -15.37 -1.19 3.94
C TRP A 173 -16.76 -1.09 3.31
N ALA A 174 -17.06 -1.94 2.33
CA ALA A 174 -18.38 -2.02 1.73
C ALA A 174 -19.45 -2.52 2.72
N GLY A 175 -19.05 -3.20 3.80
CA GLY A 175 -19.93 -3.73 4.84
C GLY A 175 -20.07 -5.25 4.83
N ASN A 176 -19.17 -5.98 4.16
CA ASN A 176 -19.13 -7.44 4.23
C ASN A 176 -18.37 -7.88 5.47
N ASP A 177 -18.73 -9.05 6.03
CA ASP A 177 -17.92 -9.68 7.08
C ASP A 177 -16.54 -10.08 6.52
N PRO A 178 -15.51 -10.21 7.38
CA PRO A 178 -14.13 -10.49 6.94
C PRO A 178 -13.99 -11.75 6.06
N THR A 179 -14.78 -12.80 6.32
CA THR A 179 -14.69 -14.05 5.55
C THR A 179 -15.26 -13.87 4.14
N THR A 180 -16.38 -13.18 4.04
CA THR A 180 -16.99 -12.83 2.74
C THR A 180 -16.11 -11.86 1.96
N ALA A 181 -15.60 -10.82 2.62
CA ALA A 181 -14.71 -9.84 2.01
C ALA A 181 -13.42 -10.47 1.46
N LEU A 182 -12.82 -11.42 2.20
CA LEU A 182 -11.66 -12.17 1.74
C LEU A 182 -11.96 -12.97 0.46
N LYS A 183 -13.07 -13.72 0.44
CA LYS A 183 -13.47 -14.50 -0.74
C LYS A 183 -13.74 -13.59 -1.94
N LEU A 184 -14.46 -12.48 -1.72
CA LEU A 184 -14.74 -11.51 -2.78
C LEU A 184 -13.46 -10.88 -3.32
N GLY A 185 -12.52 -10.48 -2.45
CA GLY A 185 -11.24 -9.92 -2.84
C GLY A 185 -10.42 -10.89 -3.67
N LEU A 186 -10.23 -12.12 -3.15
CA LEU A 186 -9.51 -13.19 -3.82
C LEU A 186 -10.08 -13.49 -5.21
N TRP A 187 -11.38 -13.79 -5.30
CA TRP A 187 -11.98 -14.22 -6.57
C TRP A 187 -12.15 -13.08 -7.57
N THR A 188 -12.36 -11.85 -7.10
CA THR A 188 -12.37 -10.69 -7.99
C THR A 188 -10.99 -10.47 -8.60
N SER A 189 -9.92 -10.52 -7.78
CA SER A 189 -8.56 -10.28 -8.29
C SER A 189 -8.07 -11.40 -9.20
N VAL A 190 -8.09 -12.65 -8.72
CA VAL A 190 -7.65 -13.81 -9.50
C VAL A 190 -8.55 -14.00 -10.72
N GLY A 191 -9.87 -13.90 -10.57
CA GLY A 191 -10.81 -14.07 -11.68
C GLY A 191 -10.63 -13.01 -12.77
N THR A 192 -10.34 -11.76 -12.39
CA THR A 192 -10.04 -10.70 -13.37
C THR A 192 -8.77 -11.01 -14.15
N LEU A 193 -7.69 -11.42 -13.49
CA LEU A 193 -6.43 -11.74 -14.16
C LEU A 193 -6.52 -13.01 -15.00
N MET A 194 -7.22 -14.04 -14.54
CA MET A 194 -7.55 -15.22 -15.36
C MET A 194 -8.38 -14.83 -16.59
N GLY A 195 -9.29 -13.86 -16.44
CA GLY A 195 -10.03 -13.27 -17.56
C GLY A 195 -9.11 -12.56 -18.56
N VAL A 196 -8.09 -11.83 -18.09
CA VAL A 196 -7.06 -11.22 -18.94
C VAL A 196 -6.32 -12.29 -19.74
N GLU A 197 -5.85 -13.38 -19.12
CA GLU A 197 -5.19 -14.49 -19.84
C GLU A 197 -6.07 -15.09 -20.94
N LEU A 198 -7.36 -15.27 -20.63
CA LEU A 198 -8.32 -15.79 -21.60
C LEU A 198 -8.50 -14.83 -22.79
N ILE A 199 -8.57 -13.53 -22.52
CA ILE A 199 -8.67 -12.49 -23.56
C ILE A 199 -7.38 -12.44 -24.40
N ASP A 200 -6.22 -12.58 -23.77
CA ASP A 200 -4.92 -12.65 -24.44
C ASP A 200 -4.88 -13.80 -25.46
N GLY A 201 -5.49 -14.93 -25.14
CA GLY A 201 -5.64 -16.06 -26.06
C GLY A 201 -6.40 -15.75 -27.35
N PHE A 202 -7.26 -14.74 -27.38
CA PHE A 202 -7.95 -14.27 -28.61
C PHE A 202 -7.28 -13.06 -29.27
N SER A 203 -6.29 -12.46 -28.62
CA SER A 203 -5.64 -11.25 -29.12
C SER A 203 -4.69 -11.55 -30.30
N ARG A 204 -4.33 -10.53 -31.08
CA ARG A 204 -3.37 -10.69 -32.18
C ARG A 204 -1.93 -10.81 -31.69
N LYS A 205 -1.58 -10.07 -30.63
CA LYS A 205 -0.20 -9.94 -30.11
C LYS A 205 0.11 -10.95 -29.01
N TRP A 206 -0.79 -11.07 -28.03
CA TRP A 206 -0.62 -11.93 -26.86
C TRP A 206 -1.27 -13.30 -27.09
N ARG A 207 -1.07 -14.21 -26.14
CA ARG A 207 -1.57 -15.60 -26.17
C ARG A 207 -1.84 -16.02 -24.73
N PHE A 208 -2.74 -16.97 -24.53
CA PHE A 208 -2.95 -17.55 -23.20
C PHE A 208 -1.68 -18.28 -22.74
N SER A 209 -1.22 -17.92 -21.54
CA SER A 209 -0.05 -18.51 -20.89
C SER A 209 -0.48 -19.29 -19.65
N LYS A 210 -0.22 -20.59 -19.63
CA LYS A 210 -0.53 -21.41 -18.45
C LYS A 210 0.37 -21.02 -17.28
N GLU A 211 1.60 -20.59 -17.57
CA GLU A 211 2.56 -20.15 -16.58
C GLU A 211 2.09 -18.85 -15.89
N ASP A 212 1.53 -17.89 -16.63
CA ASP A 212 0.91 -16.67 -16.03
C ASP A 212 -0.35 -17.00 -15.24
N ALA A 213 -1.21 -17.89 -15.77
CA ALA A 213 -2.38 -18.37 -15.03
C ALA A 213 -2.00 -19.02 -13.69
N VAL A 214 -0.94 -19.85 -13.66
CA VAL A 214 -0.42 -20.43 -12.42
C VAL A 214 0.15 -19.35 -11.50
N ALA A 215 0.86 -18.36 -12.04
CA ALA A 215 1.40 -17.27 -11.24
C ALA A 215 0.30 -16.39 -10.60
N ASN A 216 -0.77 -16.08 -11.35
CA ASN A 216 -1.97 -15.41 -10.84
C ASN A 216 -2.56 -16.19 -9.65
N LEU A 217 -2.71 -17.51 -9.80
CA LEU A 217 -3.19 -18.37 -8.72
C LEU A 217 -2.25 -18.40 -7.52
N ALA A 218 -0.93 -18.47 -7.74
CA ALA A 218 0.05 -18.46 -6.67
C ALA A 218 0.02 -17.16 -5.85
N GLY A 219 -0.08 -16.01 -6.52
CA GLY A 219 -0.23 -14.71 -5.88
C GLY A 219 -1.50 -14.60 -5.04
N GLY A 220 -2.64 -15.01 -5.60
CA GLY A 220 -3.91 -15.06 -4.86
C GLY A 220 -3.87 -16.04 -3.68
N ALA A 221 -3.23 -17.20 -3.84
CA ALA A 221 -3.06 -18.17 -2.76
C ALA A 221 -2.19 -17.63 -1.63
N LEU A 222 -1.11 -16.91 -1.93
CA LEU A 222 -0.30 -16.24 -0.93
C LEU A 222 -1.11 -15.17 -0.19
N ALA A 223 -1.88 -14.34 -0.91
CA ALA A 223 -2.75 -13.34 -0.29
C ALA A 223 -3.75 -14.00 0.67
N TYR A 224 -4.44 -15.05 0.21
CA TYR A 224 -5.37 -15.81 1.04
C TYR A 224 -4.68 -16.39 2.29
N LEU A 225 -3.46 -16.93 2.14
CA LEU A 225 -2.70 -17.49 3.25
C LEU A 225 -2.37 -16.41 4.29
N LEU A 226 -1.88 -15.24 3.88
CA LEU A 226 -1.50 -14.18 4.80
C LEU A 226 -2.72 -13.56 5.48
N GLU A 227 -3.79 -13.26 4.75
CA GLU A 227 -5.05 -12.73 5.30
C GLU A 227 -5.71 -13.69 6.31
N ARG A 228 -5.49 -15.01 6.18
CA ARG A 228 -5.99 -16.02 7.14
C ARG A 228 -5.07 -16.22 8.35
N ASN A 229 -3.81 -15.80 8.28
CA ASN A 229 -2.81 -16.05 9.30
C ASN A 229 -2.09 -14.74 9.69
N PRO A 230 -2.69 -13.94 10.61
CA PRO A 230 -2.14 -12.63 11.00
C PRO A 230 -0.72 -12.68 11.56
N GLU A 231 -0.34 -13.79 12.20
CA GLU A 231 1.04 -13.98 12.70
C GLU A 231 2.04 -14.11 11.55
N LEU A 232 1.67 -14.84 10.49
CA LEU A 232 2.50 -14.98 9.29
C LEU A 232 2.53 -13.68 8.49
N ASP A 233 1.40 -12.99 8.38
CA ASP A 233 1.29 -11.68 7.75
C ASP A 233 2.15 -10.62 8.44
N ALA A 234 2.23 -10.66 9.77
CA ALA A 234 3.12 -9.79 10.52
C ALA A 234 4.61 -10.04 10.20
N LEU A 235 4.97 -11.26 9.76
CA LEU A 235 6.34 -11.68 9.49
C LEU A 235 6.78 -11.48 8.05
N ILE A 236 5.88 -11.63 7.08
CA ILE A 236 6.24 -11.72 5.66
C ILE A 236 5.43 -10.73 4.84
N ASP A 237 6.10 -9.98 3.96
CA ASP A 237 5.46 -9.25 2.86
C ASP A 237 6.03 -9.69 1.51
N LEU A 238 5.20 -9.56 0.48
CA LEU A 238 5.65 -9.56 -0.90
C LEU A 238 5.53 -8.13 -1.44
N ARG A 239 6.66 -7.52 -1.83
CA ARG A 239 6.75 -6.11 -2.23
C ARG A 239 7.33 -5.93 -3.62
N LEU A 240 6.89 -4.87 -4.29
CA LEU A 240 7.46 -4.35 -5.53
C LEU A 240 8.38 -3.18 -5.22
N GLN A 241 9.61 -3.25 -5.69
CA GLN A 241 10.49 -2.10 -5.81
C GLN A 241 10.55 -1.69 -7.28
N TYR A 242 10.10 -0.49 -7.60
CA TYR A 242 10.21 0.09 -8.94
C TYR A 242 11.25 1.20 -8.96
N SER A 243 12.12 1.20 -9.97
CA SER A 243 13.17 2.22 -10.13
C SER A 243 13.25 2.59 -11.60
N PRO A 244 12.52 3.63 -12.05
CA PRO A 244 12.46 3.99 -13.47
C PRO A 244 13.86 4.31 -14.01
N SER A 245 14.22 3.75 -15.16
CA SER A 245 15.41 4.15 -15.90
C SER A 245 15.15 5.48 -16.61
N GLY A 246 16.06 6.45 -16.47
CA GLY A 246 15.94 7.76 -17.11
C GLY A 246 15.71 7.64 -18.62
N GLY A 247 14.60 8.19 -19.11
CA GLY A 247 14.26 8.24 -20.54
C GLY A 247 13.08 7.35 -20.98
N ARG A 248 12.57 6.45 -20.14
CA ARG A 248 11.36 5.67 -20.44
C ARG A 248 10.10 6.31 -19.85
N GLN A 249 8.98 6.16 -20.57
CA GLN A 249 7.66 6.54 -20.05
C GLN A 249 7.37 5.72 -18.78
N PHE A 250 6.86 6.37 -17.74
CA PHE A 250 6.48 5.70 -16.51
C PHE A 250 5.39 4.66 -16.78
N ASP A 251 5.77 3.38 -16.76
CA ASP A 251 4.88 2.23 -16.92
C ASP A 251 5.25 1.14 -15.91
N PRO A 252 4.92 1.32 -14.62
CA PRO A 252 5.34 0.41 -13.55
C PRO A 252 4.72 -0.99 -13.66
N PHE A 253 3.84 -1.22 -14.63
CA PHE A 253 3.13 -2.48 -14.84
C PHE A 253 3.66 -3.26 -16.05
N GLY A 254 4.14 -2.58 -17.09
CA GLY A 254 4.78 -3.20 -18.26
C GLY A 254 6.32 -3.16 -18.25
N ASP A 255 6.94 -2.29 -17.45
CA ASP A 255 8.40 -2.10 -17.40
C ASP A 255 9.08 -3.08 -16.44
N TYR A 256 9.05 -4.37 -16.79
CA TYR A 256 9.68 -5.44 -16.01
C TYR A 256 11.18 -5.20 -15.80
N SER A 257 11.84 -4.56 -16.76
CA SER A 257 13.25 -4.19 -16.69
C SER A 257 13.57 -3.24 -15.53
N ASN A 258 12.59 -2.58 -14.92
CA ASN A 258 12.77 -1.66 -13.80
C ASN A 258 12.05 -2.11 -12.51
N GLN A 259 11.50 -3.32 -12.51
CA GLN A 259 10.84 -3.94 -11.37
C GLN A 259 11.80 -4.89 -10.64
N ARG A 260 11.68 -4.92 -9.31
CA ARG A 260 12.26 -5.97 -8.46
C ARG A 260 11.17 -6.46 -7.52
N TYR A 261 11.02 -7.76 -7.46
CA TYR A 261 10.03 -8.42 -6.62
C TYR A 261 10.74 -8.95 -5.39
N LEU A 262 10.27 -8.56 -4.20
CA LEU A 262 10.94 -8.79 -2.94
C LEU A 262 10.04 -9.58 -2.00
N LEU A 263 10.56 -10.71 -1.51
CA LEU A 263 10.07 -11.34 -0.30
C LEU A 263 10.76 -10.66 0.88
N VAL A 264 9.97 -10.06 1.76
CA VAL A 264 10.44 -9.24 2.88
C VAL A 264 10.10 -9.95 4.18
N LEU A 265 11.11 -10.19 5.02
CA LEU A 265 10.97 -10.70 6.38
C LEU A 265 11.06 -9.53 7.35
N LYS A 266 9.96 -9.25 8.06
CA LYS A 266 9.82 -8.13 8.99
C LYS A 266 10.19 -8.57 10.40
N ALA A 267 11.19 -7.91 10.99
CA ALA A 267 11.53 -8.17 12.39
C ALA A 267 10.39 -7.79 13.34
N SER A 268 9.56 -6.79 13.01
CA SER A 268 8.36 -6.43 13.80
C SER A 268 7.33 -7.55 13.93
N GLY A 269 7.35 -8.55 13.05
CA GLY A 269 6.52 -9.75 13.16
C GLY A 269 7.02 -10.76 14.19
N VAL A 270 8.30 -10.70 14.56
CA VAL A 270 8.90 -11.61 15.55
C VAL A 270 8.60 -11.09 16.95
N PRO A 271 7.94 -11.88 17.84
CA PRO A 271 7.54 -11.40 19.16
C PRO A 271 8.68 -10.80 19.99
N ALA A 272 9.88 -11.38 19.92
CA ALA A 272 11.07 -10.91 20.63
C ALA A 272 11.58 -9.54 20.12
N PHE A 273 11.37 -9.21 18.84
CA PHE A 273 11.87 -7.97 18.23
C PHE A 273 10.83 -6.87 18.16
N LYS A 274 9.53 -7.21 18.21
CA LYS A 274 8.41 -6.27 18.16
C LYS A 274 8.50 -5.15 19.22
N GLN A 275 8.99 -5.46 20.41
CA GLN A 275 9.14 -4.48 21.50
C GLN A 275 10.54 -3.86 21.59
N HIS A 276 11.51 -4.36 20.81
CA HIS A 276 12.88 -3.86 20.86
C HIS A 276 12.94 -2.45 20.24
N PRO A 277 13.61 -1.47 20.88
CA PRO A 277 13.61 -0.08 20.43
C PRO A 277 14.23 0.13 19.04
N LEU A 278 15.12 -0.78 18.60
CA LEU A 278 15.81 -0.69 17.32
C LEU A 278 15.39 -1.76 16.31
N PHE A 279 15.15 -3.00 16.76
CA PHE A 279 15.03 -4.13 15.83
C PHE A 279 13.68 -4.20 15.15
N LYS A 280 12.62 -3.65 15.74
CA LYS A 280 11.29 -3.60 15.12
C LYS A 280 11.25 -2.88 13.77
N TYR A 281 12.25 -2.04 13.47
CA TYR A 281 12.35 -1.33 12.21
C TYR A 281 13.17 -2.07 11.14
N LEU A 282 13.77 -3.22 11.45
CA LEU A 282 14.61 -3.94 10.50
C LEU A 282 13.83 -4.95 9.67
N GLU A 283 14.26 -5.10 8.44
CA GLU A 283 13.72 -6.07 7.48
C GLU A 283 14.86 -6.76 6.74
N ILE A 284 14.65 -8.02 6.35
CA ILE A 284 15.55 -8.77 5.47
C ILE A 284 14.82 -9.05 4.16
N ASN A 285 15.48 -8.79 3.03
CA ASN A 285 14.88 -8.88 1.70
C ASN A 285 15.57 -9.95 0.87
N LEU A 286 14.79 -10.83 0.25
CA LEU A 286 15.21 -11.69 -0.84
C LEU A 286 14.45 -11.27 -2.09
N GLY A 287 15.16 -11.02 -3.19
CA GLY A 287 14.54 -10.43 -4.37
C GLY A 287 14.93 -11.06 -5.68
N TYR A 288 14.11 -10.80 -6.69
CA TYR A 288 14.35 -11.17 -8.08
C TYR A 288 14.07 -9.99 -9.01
N GLY A 289 14.86 -9.85 -10.06
CA GLY A 289 14.57 -8.95 -11.17
C GLY A 289 15.16 -9.45 -12.48
N ALA A 290 14.55 -9.06 -13.60
CA ALA A 290 15.07 -9.30 -14.94
C ALA A 290 15.35 -7.95 -15.60
N ARG A 291 16.50 -7.82 -16.27
CA ARG A 291 16.94 -6.58 -16.93
C ARG A 291 17.12 -6.84 -18.41
N ASN A 292 16.67 -5.89 -19.23
CA ASN A 292 16.87 -5.86 -20.68
C ASN A 292 16.24 -7.05 -21.44
N PHE A 293 15.15 -7.60 -20.91
CA PHE A 293 14.44 -8.70 -21.55
C PHE A 293 13.40 -8.23 -22.58
N ASP A 294 12.89 -7.01 -22.46
CA ASP A 294 12.01 -6.42 -23.46
C ASP A 294 12.71 -6.32 -24.83
N THR A 295 11.92 -6.40 -25.91
CA THR A 295 12.42 -6.53 -27.29
C THR A 295 13.44 -5.46 -27.65
N ASP A 296 13.18 -4.22 -27.28
CA ASP A 296 14.03 -3.08 -27.63
C ASP A 296 15.33 -3.10 -26.81
N SER A 297 15.26 -3.35 -25.50
CA SER A 297 16.47 -3.44 -24.67
C SER A 297 17.34 -4.65 -25.03
N ARG A 298 16.73 -5.79 -25.37
CA ARG A 298 17.46 -7.02 -25.73
C ARG A 298 18.29 -6.83 -27.00
N ALA A 299 17.85 -5.98 -27.92
CA ALA A 299 18.60 -5.63 -29.12
C ALA A 299 19.85 -4.77 -28.82
N LEU A 300 19.84 -4.04 -27.69
CA LEU A 300 20.89 -3.09 -27.32
C LEU A 300 21.86 -3.65 -26.29
N THR A 301 21.42 -4.56 -25.42
CA THR A 301 22.21 -5.07 -24.30
C THR A 301 21.79 -6.49 -23.95
N THR A 302 22.75 -7.30 -23.50
CA THR A 302 22.49 -8.68 -23.08
C THR A 302 21.47 -8.69 -21.92
N PRO A 303 20.38 -9.49 -22.03
CA PRO A 303 19.44 -9.66 -20.95
C PRO A 303 20.12 -10.33 -19.74
N THR A 304 19.78 -9.94 -18.53
CA THR A 304 20.34 -10.51 -17.30
C THR A 304 19.28 -10.70 -16.23
N ARG A 305 19.39 -11.80 -15.49
CA ARG A 305 18.53 -12.09 -14.33
C ARG A 305 19.33 -11.83 -13.06
N HIS A 306 18.67 -11.36 -12.02
CA HIS A 306 19.32 -10.89 -10.82
C HIS A 306 18.62 -11.44 -9.57
N ALA A 307 19.41 -12.04 -8.69
CA ALA A 307 19.02 -12.30 -7.30
C ALA A 307 19.47 -11.13 -6.43
N TYR A 308 18.60 -10.69 -5.54
CA TYR A 308 18.88 -9.62 -4.58
C TYR A 308 18.82 -10.17 -3.16
N PHE A 309 19.74 -9.73 -2.32
CA PHE A 309 19.69 -9.96 -0.88
C PHE A 309 20.01 -8.66 -0.17
N GLY A 310 19.24 -8.29 0.85
CA GLY A 310 19.42 -6.99 1.48
C GLY A 310 18.76 -6.84 2.83
N ILE A 311 18.99 -5.67 3.42
CA ILE A 311 18.38 -5.20 4.65
C ILE A 311 17.65 -3.89 4.32
N SER A 312 16.45 -3.70 4.86
CA SER A 312 15.71 -2.45 4.74
C SER A 312 15.13 -1.95 6.06
N LEU A 313 14.62 -0.72 6.02
CA LEU A 313 13.81 -0.14 7.07
C LEU A 313 12.33 -0.40 6.83
N ASN A 314 11.65 -0.91 7.86
CA ASN A 314 10.19 -1.00 7.91
C ASN A 314 9.60 0.41 8.07
N LEU A 315 9.28 1.04 6.94
CA LEU A 315 8.75 2.40 6.91
C LEU A 315 7.35 2.51 7.54
N SER A 316 6.52 1.46 7.45
CA SER A 316 5.23 1.41 8.14
C SER A 316 5.41 1.50 9.66
N GLU A 317 6.30 0.67 10.21
CA GLU A 317 6.58 0.67 11.65
C GLU A 317 7.26 1.99 12.08
N LEU A 318 8.17 2.53 11.27
CA LEU A 318 8.83 3.81 11.54
C LEU A 318 7.81 4.95 11.64
N LEU A 319 6.93 5.09 10.65
CA LEU A 319 5.92 6.15 10.62
C LEU A 319 4.88 5.98 11.72
N ARG A 320 4.48 4.75 12.02
CA ARG A 320 3.57 4.42 13.14
C ARG A 320 4.12 4.91 14.49
N ASN A 321 5.43 4.82 14.70
CA ASN A 321 6.09 5.22 15.96
C ASN A 321 6.59 6.68 15.96
N THR A 322 6.49 7.40 14.84
CA THR A 322 6.95 8.79 14.71
C THR A 322 5.80 9.72 14.32
N VAL A 323 5.44 9.76 13.04
CA VAL A 323 4.44 10.67 12.47
C VAL A 323 3.02 10.39 13.00
N TYR A 324 2.67 9.12 13.16
CA TYR A 324 1.34 8.71 13.63
C TYR A 324 1.29 8.36 15.12
N LYS A 325 2.36 8.71 15.85
CA LYS A 325 2.44 8.45 17.28
C LYS A 325 1.33 9.20 18.01
N GLY A 326 0.58 8.48 18.85
CA GLY A 326 -0.51 9.06 19.65
C GLY A 326 -1.89 9.02 18.98
N ASN A 327 -1.99 8.53 17.74
CA ASN A 327 -3.31 8.22 17.16
C ASN A 327 -3.99 7.11 17.97
N ALA A 328 -5.14 7.41 18.58
CA ALA A 328 -5.94 6.41 19.28
C ALA A 328 -6.51 5.32 18.34
N SER A 329 -6.61 5.63 17.04
CA SER A 329 -7.02 4.69 16.00
C SER A 329 -6.43 5.11 14.64
N PRO A 330 -6.15 4.17 13.71
CA PRO A 330 -5.54 4.52 12.43
C PRO A 330 -6.42 5.46 11.61
N THR A 331 -5.89 6.66 11.34
CA THR A 331 -6.52 7.66 10.46
C THR A 331 -6.57 7.16 9.02
N ARG A 332 -7.37 7.81 8.16
CA ARG A 332 -7.44 7.46 6.74
C ARG A 332 -6.06 7.58 6.07
N THR A 333 -5.32 8.64 6.37
CA THR A 333 -3.97 8.85 5.85
C THR A 333 -3.04 7.73 6.30
N GLN A 334 -3.04 7.40 7.59
CA GLN A 334 -2.22 6.30 8.12
C GLN A 334 -2.52 4.98 7.41
N ARG A 335 -3.80 4.61 7.24
CA ARG A 335 -4.18 3.38 6.54
C ARG A 335 -3.65 3.36 5.11
N VAL A 336 -3.87 4.43 4.35
CA VAL A 336 -3.38 4.53 2.96
C VAL A 336 -1.86 4.40 2.90
N THR A 337 -1.14 5.07 3.79
CA THR A 337 0.33 5.03 3.85
C THR A 337 0.84 3.65 4.25
N GLU A 338 0.23 3.00 5.24
CA GLU A 338 0.60 1.65 5.66
C GLU A 338 0.31 0.62 4.56
N THR A 339 -0.86 0.68 3.91
CA THR A 339 -1.19 -0.16 2.74
C THR A 339 -0.21 0.07 1.59
N PHE A 340 0.24 1.30 1.35
CA PHE A 340 1.23 1.56 0.31
C PHE A 340 2.55 0.84 0.59
N PHE A 341 3.08 0.94 1.82
CA PHE A 341 4.35 0.31 2.21
C PHE A 341 4.25 -1.20 2.42
N GLU A 342 3.04 -1.74 2.57
CA GLU A 342 2.79 -3.19 2.55
C GLU A 342 3.14 -3.82 1.19
N PHE A 343 2.94 -3.08 0.09
CA PHE A 343 3.18 -3.56 -1.28
C PHE A 343 4.38 -2.92 -1.97
N MET A 344 4.83 -1.75 -1.53
CA MET A 344 5.87 -0.98 -2.20
C MET A 344 7.12 -0.85 -1.32
N GLN A 345 8.27 -1.25 -1.88
CA GLN A 345 9.57 -1.04 -1.26
C GLN A 345 10.21 0.24 -1.81
N ILE A 346 10.70 1.08 -0.90
CA ILE A 346 11.43 2.30 -1.29
C ILE A 346 12.92 2.00 -1.48
N PRO A 347 13.50 2.30 -2.66
CA PRO A 347 14.92 2.05 -2.92
C PRO A 347 15.84 2.73 -1.89
N ALA A 348 15.55 3.99 -1.53
CA ALA A 348 16.36 4.75 -0.57
C ALA A 348 16.34 4.19 0.86
N ALA A 349 15.37 3.34 1.19
CA ALA A 349 15.25 2.69 2.49
C ALA A 349 15.87 1.27 2.50
N THR A 350 16.59 0.90 1.43
CA THR A 350 17.05 -0.47 1.20
C THR A 350 18.53 -0.50 0.82
N MET A 351 19.30 -1.34 1.51
CA MET A 351 20.65 -1.69 1.13
C MET A 351 20.66 -3.15 0.66
N GLN A 352 21.09 -3.40 -0.57
CA GLN A 352 21.03 -4.73 -1.17
C GLN A 352 22.24 -5.04 -2.04
N SER A 353 22.72 -6.28 -1.95
CA SER A 353 23.64 -6.87 -2.91
C SER A 353 22.86 -7.43 -4.11
N ASP A 354 23.49 -7.36 -5.28
CA ASP A 354 22.98 -7.88 -6.55
C ASP A 354 23.90 -9.01 -7.03
N HIS A 355 23.31 -10.16 -7.38
CA HIS A 355 24.00 -11.26 -8.02
C HIS A 355 23.36 -11.62 -9.37
N VAL A 356 24.15 -11.59 -10.43
CA VAL A 356 23.70 -11.99 -11.78
C VAL A 356 23.57 -13.51 -11.86
N ILE A 357 22.36 -13.97 -12.17
CA ILE A 357 22.04 -15.37 -12.43
C ILE A 357 22.26 -15.62 -13.92
N ARG A 358 23.23 -16.48 -14.26
CA ARG A 358 23.50 -16.89 -15.65
C ARG A 358 22.58 -18.04 -16.04
#